data_AF-A0A962BC07-F1
#
_entry.id   AF-A0A962BC07-F1
#
_cell.length_a   1.000
_cell.length_b   1.000
_cell.length_c   1.000
_cell.angle_alpha   90.00
_cell.angle_beta   90.00
_cell.angle_gamma   90.00
#
_symmetry.space_group_name_H-M   'P 1'
#
loop_
_entity.id
_entity.type
_entity.pdbx_description
1 polymer ?
#
loop_
_entity_poly.entity_id
_entity_poly.type
_entity_poly.pdbx_seq_one_letter_code
_entity_poly.pdbx_strand_id
1 'polypeptide(L)'
;MLLDHTRKIRLIMHLRAMGINDTRVLAAMEKVPRDMFVPAALRDQAYEDIALPIGRGQTISQPFVVAVMTQALGIDDRSKVL
;
A
#
# COMPACT_ATOMS: atom_id res chain seq x y z
N MET A 1 16.96 -4.56 3.43
CA MET A 1 17.67 -3.65 2.50
C MET A 1 17.54 -4.05 1.02
N LEU A 2 17.99 -5.23 0.55
CA LEU A 2 17.74 -5.65 -0.85
C LEU A 2 16.37 -6.37 -1.03
N LEU A 3 16.01 -7.25 -0.09
CA LEU A 3 14.75 -8.01 -0.12
C LEU A 3 13.49 -7.12 -0.07
N ASP A 4 13.53 -6.03 0.70
CA ASP A 4 12.40 -5.09 0.79
C ASP A 4 12.11 -4.38 -0.52
N HIS A 5 13.16 -4.05 -1.27
CA HIS A 5 13.03 -3.41 -2.57
C HIS A 5 12.37 -4.36 -3.58
N THR A 6 12.79 -5.63 -3.61
CA THR A 6 12.17 -6.64 -4.48
C THR A 6 10.70 -6.91 -4.12
N ARG A 7 10.36 -7.00 -2.82
CA ARG A 7 8.98 -7.19 -2.36
C ARG A 7 8.08 -6.02 -2.76
N LYS A 8 8.57 -4.80 -2.57
CA LYS A 8 7.87 -3.57 -2.97
C LYS A 8 7.64 -3.50 -4.48
N ILE A 9 8.67 -3.75 -5.30
CA ILE A 9 8.52 -3.76 -6.76
C ILE A 9 7.47 -4.78 -7.19
N ARG A 10 7.51 -5.99 -6.62
CA ARG A 10 6.51 -7.04 -6.89
C ARG A 10 5.10 -6.57 -6.57
N LEU A 11 4.90 -5.95 -5.41
CA LEU A 11 3.61 -5.38 -5.03
C LEU A 11 3.14 -4.32 -6.04
N ILE A 12 4.00 -3.37 -6.40
CA ILE A 12 3.64 -2.30 -7.34
C ILE A 12 3.28 -2.85 -8.72
N MET A 13 4.02 -3.85 -9.22
CA MET A 13 3.69 -4.52 -10.48
C MET A 13 2.37 -5.29 -10.40
N HIS A 14 2.11 -5.97 -9.28
CA HIS A 14 0.84 -6.66 -9.02
C HIS A 14 -0.34 -5.68 -9.01
N LEU A 15 -0.24 -4.56 -8.28
CA LEU A 15 -1.27 -3.53 -8.23
C LEU A 15 -1.56 -2.94 -9.62
N ARG A 16 -0.52 -2.67 -10.41
CA ARG A 16 -0.67 -2.21 -11.80
C ARG A 16 -1.42 -3.25 -12.65
N ALA A 17 -1.06 -4.54 -12.53
CA ALA A 17 -1.72 -5.62 -13.26
C ALA A 17 -3.20 -5.76 -12.89
N MET A 18 -3.59 -5.37 -11.67
CA MET A 18 -4.98 -5.35 -11.19
C MET A 18 -5.76 -4.08 -11.57
N GLY A 19 -5.20 -3.19 -12.39
CA GLY A 19 -5.92 -2.02 -12.93
C GLY A 19 -5.76 -0.72 -12.13
N ILE A 20 -4.79 -0.65 -11.21
CA ILE A 20 -4.37 0.62 -10.62
C ILE A 20 -3.49 1.36 -11.64
N ASN A 21 -4.08 2.36 -12.30
CA ASN A 21 -3.49 3.06 -13.44
C ASN A 21 -3.06 4.51 -13.09
N ASP A 22 -3.52 5.07 -11.96
CA ASP A 22 -3.04 6.37 -11.49
C ASP A 22 -1.59 6.25 -11.01
N THR A 23 -0.67 6.82 -11.78
CA THR A 23 0.77 6.79 -11.50
C THR A 23 1.13 7.51 -10.20
N ARG A 24 0.34 8.51 -9.78
CA ARG A 24 0.54 9.22 -8.52
C ARG A 24 0.22 8.32 -7.33
N VAL A 25 -0.83 7.48 -7.46
CA VAL A 25 -1.19 6.48 -6.45
C VAL A 25 -0.10 5.41 -6.34
N LEU A 26 0.35 4.85 -7.47
CA LEU A 26 1.44 3.85 -7.46
C LEU A 26 2.74 4.42 -6.87
N ALA A 27 3.10 5.66 -7.21
CA ALA A 27 4.29 6.32 -6.66
C ALA A 27 4.16 6.57 -5.14
N ALA A 28 2.97 6.96 -4.65
CA ALA A 28 2.73 7.12 -3.23
C ALA A 28 2.84 5.78 -2.49
N MET A 29 2.25 4.71 -3.03
CA MET A 29 2.34 3.35 -2.51
C MET A 29 3.79 2.84 -2.45
N GLU A 30 4.63 3.20 -3.42
CA GLU A 30 6.05 2.85 -3.42
C GLU A 30 6.85 3.67 -2.39
N LYS A 31 6.55 4.97 -2.26
CA LYS A 31 7.30 5.88 -1.39
C LYS A 31 7.02 5.65 0.10
N VAL A 32 5.78 5.35 0.48
CA VAL A 32 5.39 5.18 1.89
C VAL A 32 5.92 3.84 2.44
N PRO A 33 6.68 3.83 3.55
CA PRO A 33 7.25 2.59 4.11
C PRO A 33 6.17 1.83 4.91
N ARG A 34 5.35 1.04 4.22
CA ARG A 34 4.23 0.28 4.83
C ARG A 34 4.65 -0.60 6.00
N ASP A 35 5.87 -1.13 6.00
CA ASP A 35 6.45 -1.94 7.08
C ASP A 35 6.59 -1.19 8.42
N MET A 36 6.60 0.15 8.41
CA MET A 36 6.56 0.96 9.63
C MET A 36 5.18 0.97 10.31
N PHE A 37 4.12 0.57 9.60
CA PHE A 37 2.73 0.60 10.07
C PHE A 37 2.23 -0.79 10.49
N VAL A 38 3.09 -1.81 10.52
CA VAL A 38 2.76 -3.17 10.94
C VAL A 38 3.61 -3.61 12.14
N PRO A 39 3.11 -4.53 12.98
CA PRO A 39 3.90 -5.11 14.07
C PRO A 39 5.22 -5.72 13.56
N ALA A 40 6.27 -5.66 14.38
CA ALA A 40 7.60 -6.15 14.00
C ALA A 40 7.60 -7.61 13.49
N ALA A 41 6.78 -8.47 14.11
CA ALA A 41 6.64 -9.88 13.73
C ALA A 41 6.00 -10.11 12.34
N LEU A 42 5.36 -9.09 11.75
CA LEU A 42 4.66 -9.16 10.48
C LEU A 42 5.32 -8.33 9.37
N ARG A 43 6.46 -7.69 9.64
CA ARG A 43 7.17 -6.85 8.65
C ARG A 43 7.53 -7.62 7.39
N ASP A 44 7.79 -8.92 7.51
CA ASP A 44 8.11 -9.73 6.33
C ASP A 44 6.95 -9.91 5.35
N GLN A 45 5.72 -9.71 5.83
CA GLN A 45 4.50 -9.78 5.05
C GLN A 45 3.98 -8.38 4.67
N ALA A 46 4.66 -7.30 5.05
CA ALA A 46 4.16 -5.94 4.93
C ALA A 46 3.80 -5.54 3.48
N TYR A 47 4.48 -6.14 2.51
CA TYR A 47 4.31 -5.88 1.07
C TYR A 47 3.59 -7.01 0.32
N GLU A 48 3.03 -7.98 1.04
CA GLU A 48 2.07 -8.91 0.46
C GLU A 48 0.71 -8.21 0.32
N ASP A 49 -0.04 -8.57 -0.72
CA ASP A 49 -1.35 -7.97 -0.99
C ASP A 49 -2.44 -8.57 -0.09
N ILE A 50 -2.29 -8.40 1.23
CA ILE A 50 -3.19 -8.90 2.27
C ILE A 50 -3.42 -7.83 3.35
N ALA A 51 -4.53 -7.98 4.08
CA ALA A 51 -4.73 -7.23 5.32
C ALA A 51 -3.90 -7.85 6.45
N LEU A 52 -3.38 -7.02 7.36
CA LEU A 52 -2.56 -7.47 8.49
C LEU A 52 -3.10 -6.92 9.81
N PRO A 53 -3.08 -7.68 10.91
CA PRO A 53 -3.47 -7.16 12.22
C PRO A 53 -2.46 -6.13 12.74
N ILE A 54 -2.96 -5.03 13.30
CA ILE A 54 -2.15 -3.94 13.87
C ILE A 54 -2.41 -3.76 15.38
N GLY A 55 -3.09 -4.72 16.00
CA GLY A 55 -3.43 -4.72 17.42
C GLY A 55 -4.83 -4.15 17.69
N ARG A 56 -5.30 -4.30 18.94
CA ARG A 56 -6.62 -3.82 19.41
C ARG A 56 -7.80 -4.28 18.53
N GLY A 57 -7.72 -5.48 17.96
CA GLY A 57 -8.74 -6.02 17.06
C GLY A 57 -8.85 -5.30 15.71
N GLN A 58 -7.87 -4.48 15.34
CA GLN A 58 -7.86 -3.72 14.09
C GLN A 58 -6.89 -4.34 13.07
N THR A 59 -7.16 -4.05 11.80
CA THR A 59 -6.33 -4.45 10.65
C THR A 59 -5.93 -3.24 9.83
N ILE A 60 -4.73 -3.27 9.24
CA ILE A 60 -4.40 -2.41 8.12
C ILE A 60 -4.93 -3.05 6.84
N SER A 61 -5.65 -2.28 6.04
CA SER A 61 -6.25 -2.75 4.79
C SER A 61 -5.22 -3.30 3.81
N GLN A 62 -5.65 -4.24 2.97
CA GLN A 62 -4.90 -4.76 1.83
C GLN A 62 -4.40 -3.60 0.94
N PRO A 63 -3.14 -3.66 0.43
CA PRO A 63 -2.61 -2.66 -0.50
C PRO A 63 -3.53 -2.34 -1.68
N PHE A 64 -4.14 -3.34 -2.32
CA PHE A 64 -5.10 -3.14 -3.41
C PHE A 64 -6.32 -2.32 -2.99
N VAL A 65 -6.91 -2.62 -1.84
CA VAL A 65 -8.07 -1.88 -1.33
C VAL A 65 -7.73 -0.41 -1.11
N VAL A 66 -6.56 -0.12 -0.52
CA VAL A 66 -6.09 1.26 -0.37
C VAL A 66 -5.88 1.93 -1.72
N ALA A 67 -5.25 1.24 -2.67
CA ALA A 67 -4.96 1.79 -3.99
C ALA A 67 -6.24 2.08 -4.79
N VAL A 68 -7.22 1.17 -4.80
CA VAL A 68 -8.48 1.37 -5.52
C VAL A 68 -9.32 2.49 -4.90
N MET A 69 -9.39 2.56 -3.56
CA MET A 69 -10.08 3.65 -2.87
C MET A 69 -9.43 5.00 -3.19
N THR A 70 -8.10 5.07 -3.13
CA THR A 70 -7.36 6.32 -3.39
C THR A 70 -7.52 6.77 -4.84
N GLN A 71 -7.43 5.85 -5.81
CA GLN A 71 -7.66 6.15 -7.22
C GLN A 71 -9.09 6.63 -7.47
N ALA A 72 -10.09 5.99 -6.84
CA ALA A 72 -11.50 6.35 -7.02
C ALA A 72 -11.84 7.75 -6.48
N LEU A 73 -11.09 8.28 -5.51
CA LEU A 73 -11.29 9.64 -4.99
C LEU A 73 -10.92 10.72 -6.01
N GLY A 74 -10.09 10.42 -7.02
CA GLY A 74 -9.71 11.40 -8.04
C GLY A 74 -8.98 12.63 -7.47
N ILE A 75 -8.21 12.46 -6.39
CA ILE A 75 -7.59 13.58 -5.67
C ILE A 75 -6.63 14.41 -6.54
N ASP A 76 -6.58 15.70 -6.23
CA ASP A 76 -5.66 16.68 -6.80
C ASP A 76 -4.94 17.49 -5.70
N ASP A 77 -4.12 18.46 -6.11
CA ASP A 77 -3.35 19.32 -5.21
C ASP A 77 -4.19 20.34 -4.42
N ARG A 78 -5.48 20.49 -4.76
CA ARG A 78 -6.44 21.38 -4.08
C ARG A 78 -7.36 20.62 -3.13
N SER A 79 -7.35 19.30 -3.21
CA SER A 79 -8.20 18.42 -2.41
C SER A 79 -7.84 18.52 -0.92
N LYS A 80 -8.86 18.78 -0.09
CA LYS A 80 -8.75 18.70 1.37
C LYS A 80 -9.44 17.41 1.84
N VAL A 81 -8.66 16.49 2.41
CA VAL A 81 -9.12 15.17 2.88
C VAL A 81 -9.33 15.23 4.40
N LEU A 82 -10.34 14.51 4.93
CA LEU A 82 -10.66 14.40 6.36
C LEU A 82 -9.99 13.17 7.00
#